data_AF-A0ABC8RM04-F1
#
_entry.id   AF-A0ABC8RM04-F1
#
_cell.length_a   1.000
_cell.length_b   1.000
_cell.length_c   1.000
_cell.angle_alpha   90.00
_cell.angle_beta   90.00
_cell.angle_gamma   90.00
#
_symmetry.space_group_name_H-M   'P 1'
#
loop_
_entity.id
_entity.type
_entity.pdbx_description
1 polymer ?
#
loop_
_entity_poly.entity_id
_entity_poly.type
_entity_poly.pdbx_seq_one_letter_code
_entity_poly.pdbx_strand_id
1 'polypeptide(L)'
;MDSLRQLAMKFLEREELANYNFQNEFLRPFVVVMQKSCSAEIRELIVRCISQMVLSRVNNVKSGWKSVFMIFTAAAADERKNIVLLAFETMEKIVREYFPYITETETVTFTDCVRCLITFTHSRFNSDVSLNAIAFLRFCAVKLADGGLVCYETSKDDNLSAPVVDGDASDGQTFTDKEDHVSFWIPLLTGLSRLTSDPRSAIRKGALEVLFNILKDHGHLYSYPFWTSVYNSVIFPIFNSVRDKRETQIDDHLSPAYRSAHPDGSMWDSETSTVAAQCLVDLFVNFFNVVRSQLRGVISILVGFIKSSGQGPGRTGEVALMQLVGDLGGRLSEEEWGDIFLALKEAAVSTMPGILKLVRTMDSIEMPDVAQSYNDLEILSGQGLTNGDSEDDNLQTAAYVVSRMRSHIAAQLFIIQVRSLSLSLCCVCACQSMFLLVILGLYASHYNCKEILYLT
;
A
#
# COMPACT_ATOMS: atom_id res chain seq x y z
N MET A 1 -13.46 41.01 10.01
CA MET A 1 -12.99 39.74 10.59
C MET A 1 -13.21 39.68 12.10
N ASP A 2 -12.75 40.66 12.88
CA ASP A 2 -12.91 40.62 14.34
C ASP A 2 -14.36 40.54 14.85
N SER A 3 -15.30 41.28 14.23
CA SER A 3 -16.71 41.18 14.61
C SER A 3 -17.29 39.78 14.40
N LEU A 4 -16.88 39.11 13.32
CA LEU A 4 -17.29 37.72 13.02
C LEU A 4 -16.71 36.76 14.05
N ARG A 5 -15.42 36.92 14.42
CA ARG A 5 -14.75 36.14 15.47
C ARG A 5 -15.42 36.29 16.83
N GLN A 6 -15.68 37.52 17.26
CA GLN A 6 -16.32 37.78 18.56
C GLN A 6 -17.72 37.16 18.64
N LEU A 7 -18.49 37.26 17.54
CA LEU A 7 -19.82 36.67 17.48
C LEU A 7 -19.73 35.14 17.51
N ALA A 8 -18.80 34.54 16.75
CA ALA A 8 -18.58 33.10 16.72
C ALA A 8 -18.20 32.53 18.09
N MET A 9 -17.33 33.21 18.84
CA MET A 9 -17.00 32.84 20.22
C MET A 9 -18.22 32.77 21.12
N LYS A 10 -19.12 33.77 21.06
CA LYS A 10 -20.35 33.78 21.86
C LYS A 10 -21.34 32.69 21.45
N PHE A 11 -21.36 32.30 20.18
CA PHE A 11 -22.21 31.20 19.72
C PHE A 11 -21.67 29.84 20.16
N LEU A 12 -20.35 29.64 20.19
CA LEU A 12 -19.73 28.44 20.76
C LEU A 12 -19.86 28.34 22.29
N GLU A 13 -20.21 29.43 22.98
CA GLU A 13 -20.54 29.38 24.41
C GLU A 13 -21.91 28.75 24.69
N ARG A 14 -22.77 28.64 23.67
CA ARG A 14 -24.10 28.05 23.81
C ARG A 14 -24.03 26.56 23.49
N GLU A 15 -24.65 25.74 24.34
CA GLU A 15 -24.85 24.33 24.05
C GLU A 15 -25.72 24.16 22.81
N GLU A 16 -25.30 23.23 21.95
CA GLU A 16 -26.03 22.87 20.74
C GLU A 16 -26.93 21.67 21.00
N LEU A 17 -28.22 21.81 20.68
CA LEU A 17 -29.19 20.72 20.75
C LEU A 17 -28.96 19.74 19.59
N ALA A 18 -29.15 18.44 19.84
CA ALA A 18 -28.80 17.36 18.90
C ALA A 18 -29.41 17.45 17.49
N ASN A 19 -30.46 18.24 17.28
CA ASN A 19 -31.15 18.40 15.99
C ASN A 19 -31.01 19.79 15.37
N TYR A 20 -30.12 20.64 15.92
CA TYR A 20 -29.97 22.02 15.46
C TYR A 20 -28.51 22.38 15.23
N ASN A 21 -28.02 22.16 14.00
CA ASN A 21 -26.60 22.28 13.61
C ASN A 21 -26.16 23.73 13.31
N PHE A 22 -26.52 24.67 14.18
CA PHE A 22 -26.25 26.10 13.98
C PHE A 22 -24.76 26.45 14.05
N GLN A 23 -23.96 25.71 14.82
CA GLN A 23 -22.52 25.99 14.94
C GLN A 23 -21.83 25.81 13.58
N ASN A 24 -22.20 24.77 12.82
CA ASN A 24 -21.70 24.56 11.47
C ASN A 24 -22.10 25.71 10.52
N GLU A 25 -23.36 26.17 10.57
CA GLU A 25 -23.82 27.28 9.73
C GLU A 25 -23.10 28.59 10.08
N PHE A 26 -22.88 28.84 11.36
CA PHE A 26 -22.24 30.05 11.84
C PHE A 26 -20.74 30.11 11.52
N LEU A 27 -20.06 28.95 11.49
CA LEU A 27 -18.65 28.86 11.12
C LEU A 27 -18.42 28.83 9.59
N ARG A 28 -19.45 28.54 8.80
CA ARG A 28 -19.38 28.48 7.33
C ARG A 28 -18.76 29.71 6.66
N PRO A 29 -18.99 30.97 7.10
CA PRO A 29 -18.31 32.13 6.53
C PRO A 29 -16.78 32.04 6.62
N PHE A 30 -16.22 31.48 7.70
CA PHE A 30 -14.77 31.28 7.80
C PHE A 30 -14.24 30.28 6.77
N VAL A 31 -15.00 29.21 6.50
CA VAL A 31 -14.67 28.22 5.46
C VAL A 31 -14.61 28.91 4.09
N VAL A 32 -15.64 29.71 3.77
CA VAL A 32 -15.72 30.42 2.49
C VAL A 32 -14.57 31.40 2.32
N VAL A 33 -14.26 32.20 3.35
CA VAL A 33 -13.15 33.16 3.27
C VAL A 33 -11.80 32.45 3.19
N MET A 34 -11.59 31.35 3.92
CA MET A 34 -10.37 30.56 3.85
C MET A 34 -10.11 30.03 2.44
N GLN A 35 -11.14 29.51 1.78
CA GLN A 35 -11.03 28.92 0.44
C GLN A 35 -10.93 29.95 -0.68
N LYS A 36 -11.56 31.12 -0.53
CA LYS A 36 -11.65 32.13 -1.61
C LYS A 36 -10.65 33.27 -1.48
N SER A 37 -10.04 33.49 -0.32
CA SER A 37 -9.14 34.62 -0.10
C SER A 37 -7.77 34.40 -0.76
N CYS A 38 -7.37 35.34 -1.63
CA CYS A 38 -6.02 35.37 -2.18
C CYS A 38 -4.96 35.88 -1.18
N SER A 39 -5.36 36.64 -0.14
CA SER A 39 -4.44 37.15 0.88
C SER A 39 -4.07 36.07 1.89
N ALA A 40 -2.77 35.80 2.00
CA ALA A 40 -2.20 34.87 2.97
C ALA A 40 -2.43 35.35 4.41
N GLU A 41 -2.37 36.66 4.66
CA GLU A 41 -2.58 37.26 5.96
C GLU A 41 -4.00 37.01 6.47
N ILE A 42 -5.00 37.12 5.59
CA ILE A 42 -6.40 36.82 5.92
C ILE A 42 -6.58 35.32 6.22
N ARG A 43 -6.00 34.43 5.40
CA ARG A 43 -6.08 32.98 5.62
C ARG A 43 -5.40 32.58 6.93
N GLU A 44 -4.23 33.13 7.21
CA GLU A 44 -3.50 32.93 8.46
C GLU A 44 -4.28 33.45 9.68
N LEU A 45 -4.92 34.63 9.55
CA LEU A 45 -5.80 35.17 10.59
C LEU A 45 -6.97 34.23 10.86
N ILE A 46 -7.60 33.66 9.83
CA ILE A 46 -8.69 32.69 10.00
C ILE A 46 -8.22 31.47 10.78
N VAL A 47 -7.08 30.89 10.40
CA VAL A 47 -6.53 29.72 11.09
C VAL A 47 -6.25 30.06 12.56
N ARG A 48 -5.66 31.23 12.86
CA ARG A 48 -5.46 31.68 14.26
C ARG A 48 -6.77 31.82 15.03
N CYS A 49 -7.78 32.43 14.42
CA CYS A 49 -9.08 32.64 15.04
C CYS A 49 -9.73 31.30 15.41
N ILE A 50 -9.80 30.37 14.44
CA ILE A 50 -10.42 29.07 14.64
C ILE A 50 -9.63 28.24 15.65
N SER A 51 -8.29 28.27 15.58
CA SER A 51 -7.44 27.56 16.54
C SER A 51 -7.68 28.03 17.97
N GLN A 52 -7.72 29.35 18.18
CA GLN A 52 -8.03 29.93 19.49
C GLN A 52 -9.44 29.54 19.96
N MET A 53 -10.43 29.65 19.08
CA MET A 53 -11.83 29.36 19.41
C MET A 53 -12.01 27.91 19.86
N VAL A 54 -11.51 26.95 19.08
CA VAL A 54 -11.63 25.52 19.37
C VAL A 54 -10.89 25.15 20.65
N LEU A 55 -9.64 25.57 20.81
CA LEU A 55 -8.85 25.25 22.00
C LEU A 55 -9.42 25.88 23.28
N SER A 56 -10.12 27.01 23.18
CA SER A 56 -10.74 27.66 24.35
C SER A 56 -12.07 27.06 24.79
N ARG A 57 -12.77 26.34 23.89
CA ARG A 57 -14.17 25.91 24.07
C ARG A 57 -14.44 24.51 23.51
N VAL A 58 -13.44 23.63 23.52
CA VAL A 58 -13.49 22.34 22.84
C VAL A 58 -14.70 21.46 23.24
N ASN A 59 -15.06 21.48 24.53
CA ASN A 59 -16.20 20.73 25.07
C ASN A 59 -17.55 21.14 24.47
N ASN A 60 -17.65 22.39 24.00
CA ASN A 60 -18.87 22.96 23.44
C ASN A 60 -18.93 22.84 21.92
N VAL A 61 -17.82 22.49 21.26
CA VAL A 61 -17.82 22.29 19.81
C VAL A 61 -18.53 20.97 19.51
N LYS A 62 -19.66 21.07 18.81
CA LYS A 62 -20.49 19.95 18.35
C LYS A 62 -20.50 19.94 16.82
N SER A 63 -21.59 20.29 16.14
CA SER A 63 -21.64 20.33 14.66
C SER A 63 -20.60 21.27 14.04
N GLY A 64 -20.09 22.22 14.83
CA GLY A 64 -19.00 23.13 14.45
C GLY A 64 -17.70 22.42 14.01
N TRP A 65 -17.46 21.19 14.48
CA TRP A 65 -16.27 20.41 14.10
C TRP A 65 -16.13 20.22 12.59
N LYS A 66 -17.25 20.05 11.89
CA LYS A 66 -17.27 19.95 10.42
C LYS A 66 -16.62 21.16 9.76
N SER A 67 -17.02 22.36 10.16
CA SER A 67 -16.44 23.60 9.64
C SER A 67 -14.98 23.79 10.06
N VAL A 68 -14.62 23.40 11.29
CA VAL A 68 -13.23 23.42 11.77
C VAL A 68 -12.34 22.54 10.90
N PHE A 69 -12.71 21.28 10.67
CA PHE A 69 -11.93 20.36 9.84
C PHE A 69 -11.90 20.78 8.38
N MET A 70 -12.97 21.37 7.83
CA MET A 70 -12.92 21.95 6.48
C MET A 70 -11.90 23.09 6.36
N ILE A 71 -11.81 23.96 7.38
CA ILE A 71 -10.85 25.07 7.41
C ILE A 71 -9.42 24.53 7.53
N PHE A 72 -9.17 23.60 8.44
CA PHE A 72 -7.84 23.00 8.58
C PHE A 72 -7.43 22.15 7.39
N THR A 73 -8.37 21.48 6.73
CA THR A 73 -8.11 20.77 5.46
C THR A 73 -7.69 21.76 4.37
N ALA A 74 -8.37 22.90 4.24
CA ALA A 74 -7.96 23.95 3.31
C ALA A 74 -6.58 24.54 3.68
N ALA A 75 -6.31 24.73 4.98
CA ALA A 75 -5.03 25.23 5.47
C ALA A 75 -3.87 24.24 5.26
N ALA A 76 -4.13 22.94 5.35
CA ALA A 76 -3.15 21.88 5.10
C ALA A 76 -2.65 21.90 3.64
N ALA A 77 -3.50 22.32 2.70
CA ALA A 77 -3.20 22.46 1.28
C ALA A 77 -2.68 23.87 0.89
N ASP A 78 -2.48 24.78 1.84
CA ASP A 78 -2.06 26.15 1.56
C ASP A 78 -0.66 26.22 0.92
N GLU A 79 -0.36 27.34 0.27
CA GLU A 79 0.95 27.61 -0.33
C GLU A 79 1.97 28.16 0.68
N ARG A 80 1.49 28.60 1.84
CA ARG A 80 2.31 29.23 2.86
C ARG A 80 2.61 28.27 4.00
N LYS A 81 3.89 27.93 4.16
CA LYS A 81 4.37 27.01 5.21
C LYS A 81 3.88 27.38 6.62
N ASN A 82 3.86 28.67 6.95
CA ASN A 82 3.41 29.13 8.27
C ASN A 82 1.93 28.83 8.54
N ILE A 83 1.07 28.91 7.52
CA ILE A 83 -0.35 28.57 7.64
C ILE A 83 -0.53 27.08 7.88
N VAL A 84 0.18 26.25 7.11
CA VAL A 84 0.18 24.78 7.26
C VAL A 84 0.64 24.38 8.66
N LEU A 85 1.75 24.94 9.15
CA LEU A 85 2.30 24.60 10.46
C LEU A 85 1.38 25.02 11.60
N LEU A 86 0.80 26.23 11.53
CA LEU A 86 -0.15 26.71 12.54
C LEU A 86 -1.39 25.82 12.64
N ALA A 87 -1.94 25.41 11.49
CA ALA A 87 -3.07 24.49 11.45
C ALA A 87 -2.67 23.10 12.00
N PHE A 88 -1.48 22.61 11.64
CA PHE A 88 -1.00 21.31 12.09
C PHE A 88 -0.75 21.25 13.60
N GLU A 89 -0.15 22.29 14.20
CA GLU A 89 0.06 22.36 15.65
C GLU A 89 -1.27 22.29 16.42
N THR A 90 -2.29 22.95 15.89
CA THR A 90 -3.63 22.92 16.49
C THR A 90 -4.29 21.56 16.31
N MET A 91 -4.16 20.97 15.12
CA MET A 91 -4.64 19.62 14.83
C MET A 91 -4.00 18.57 15.76
N GLU A 92 -2.70 18.69 16.03
CA GLU A 92 -1.98 17.84 16.97
C GLU A 92 -2.59 17.91 18.38
N LYS A 93 -2.85 19.11 18.90
CA LYS A 93 -3.50 19.29 20.21
C LYS A 93 -4.91 18.69 20.23
N ILE A 94 -5.69 18.92 19.17
CA ILE A 94 -7.05 18.36 19.01
C ILE A 94 -7.03 16.83 19.09
N VAL A 95 -6.17 16.18 18.31
CA VAL A 95 -6.11 14.71 18.27
C VAL A 95 -5.56 14.14 19.57
N ARG A 96 -4.56 14.75 20.21
CA ARG A 96 -3.95 14.21 21.43
C ARG A 96 -4.81 14.39 22.68
N GLU A 97 -5.38 15.58 22.85
CA GLU A 97 -6.02 15.98 24.11
C GLU A 97 -7.55 15.88 24.07
N TYR A 98 -8.15 15.98 22.87
CA TYR A 98 -9.59 16.16 22.71
C TYR A 98 -10.24 15.12 21.79
N PHE A 99 -9.59 13.96 21.62
CA PHE A 99 -10.08 12.86 20.78
C PHE A 99 -11.53 12.42 21.07
N PRO A 100 -11.98 12.27 22.34
CA PRO A 100 -13.35 11.84 22.63
C PRO A 100 -14.42 12.77 22.05
N TYR A 101 -14.17 14.08 22.04
CA TYR A 101 -15.12 15.06 21.48
C TYR A 101 -15.30 14.92 19.94
N ILE A 102 -14.33 14.33 19.24
CA ILE A 102 -14.39 14.07 17.79
C ILE A 102 -15.26 12.84 17.52
N THR A 103 -15.15 11.81 18.35
CA THR A 103 -15.83 10.52 18.17
C THR A 103 -17.25 10.51 18.73
N GLU A 104 -17.54 11.31 19.76
CA GLU A 104 -18.86 11.41 20.41
C GLU A 104 -19.90 12.25 19.65
N THR A 105 -19.48 13.09 18.69
CA THR A 105 -20.38 14.08 18.06
C THR A 105 -21.19 13.48 16.89
N GLU A 106 -20.54 13.15 15.79
CA GLU A 106 -21.16 12.54 14.60
C GLU A 106 -20.12 11.62 13.94
N THR A 107 -20.56 10.51 13.33
CA THR A 107 -19.65 9.57 12.63
C THR A 107 -18.83 10.26 11.52
N VAL A 108 -19.44 11.26 10.87
CA VAL A 108 -18.82 12.09 9.83
C VAL A 108 -17.67 12.94 10.39
N THR A 109 -17.73 13.35 11.66
CA THR A 109 -16.73 14.21 12.30
C THR A 109 -15.37 13.52 12.38
N PHE A 110 -15.32 12.23 12.76
CA PHE A 110 -14.09 11.45 12.72
C PHE A 110 -13.56 11.29 11.29
N THR A 111 -14.45 11.05 10.32
CA THR A 111 -14.05 10.93 8.91
C THR A 111 -13.44 12.22 8.39
N ASP A 112 -13.98 13.38 8.79
CA ASP A 112 -13.43 14.69 8.44
C ASP A 112 -12.08 14.95 9.13
N CYS A 113 -11.90 14.53 10.40
CA CYS A 113 -10.62 14.54 11.11
C CYS A 113 -9.56 13.72 10.36
N VAL A 114 -9.87 12.47 9.99
CA VAL A 114 -8.97 11.61 9.22
C VAL A 114 -8.65 12.24 7.86
N ARG A 115 -9.64 12.79 7.15
CA ARG A 115 -9.41 13.49 5.87
C ARG A 115 -8.47 14.68 6.04
N CYS A 116 -8.60 15.43 7.12
CA CYS A 116 -7.72 16.54 7.44
C CYS A 116 -6.27 16.06 7.64
N LEU A 117 -6.06 15.02 8.45
CA LEU A 117 -4.74 14.40 8.65
C LEU A 117 -4.13 13.89 7.33
N ILE A 118 -4.93 13.19 6.50
CA ILE A 118 -4.51 12.75 5.16
C ILE A 118 -4.16 13.93 4.24
N THR A 119 -4.71 15.11 4.46
CA THR A 119 -4.31 16.28 3.67
C THR A 119 -2.95 16.81 4.13
N PHE A 120 -2.66 16.79 5.43
CA PHE A 120 -1.34 17.11 5.96
C PHE A 120 -0.25 16.13 5.50
N THR A 121 -0.57 14.86 5.27
CA THR A 121 0.40 13.91 4.72
C THR A 121 0.91 14.30 3.33
N HIS A 122 0.11 15.03 2.54
CA HIS A 122 0.51 15.53 1.22
C HIS A 122 1.23 16.90 1.25
N SER A 123 1.60 17.41 2.43
CA SER A 123 2.29 18.70 2.54
C SER A 123 3.61 18.73 1.75
N ARG A 124 3.78 19.77 0.92
CA ARG A 124 4.97 19.98 0.06
C ARG A 124 6.17 20.60 0.77
N PHE A 125 6.01 21.08 2.01
CA PHE A 125 7.02 21.91 2.67
C PHE A 125 7.90 21.17 3.67
N ASN A 126 7.40 20.05 4.23
CA ASN A 126 8.15 19.26 5.20
C ASN A 126 7.68 17.80 5.23
N SER A 127 8.62 16.86 5.10
CA SER A 127 8.38 15.44 5.37
C SER A 127 7.98 15.17 6.82
N ASP A 128 8.44 15.96 7.79
CA ASP A 128 8.13 15.75 9.20
C ASP A 128 6.65 15.95 9.50
N VAL A 129 6.02 16.98 8.91
CA VAL A 129 4.57 17.20 9.04
C VAL A 129 3.82 16.00 8.47
N SER A 130 4.27 15.49 7.32
CA SER A 130 3.67 14.32 6.69
C SER A 130 3.84 13.05 7.53
N LEU A 131 5.03 12.80 8.07
CA LEU A 131 5.32 11.63 8.91
C LEU A 131 4.61 11.72 10.27
N ASN A 132 4.55 12.90 10.88
CA ASN A 132 3.79 13.14 12.10
C ASN A 132 2.30 12.94 11.85
N ALA A 133 1.76 13.40 10.72
CA ALA A 133 0.37 13.14 10.35
C ALA A 133 0.09 11.62 10.18
N ILE A 134 1.03 10.86 9.61
CA ILE A 134 0.94 9.38 9.57
C ILE A 134 0.96 8.78 10.98
N ALA A 135 1.81 9.30 11.88
CA ALA A 135 1.82 8.87 13.28
C ALA A 135 0.49 9.19 14.00
N PHE A 136 -0.15 10.33 13.70
CA PHE A 136 -1.48 10.65 14.21
C PHE A 136 -2.57 9.74 13.66
N LEU A 137 -2.49 9.33 12.39
CA LEU A 137 -3.39 8.30 11.85
C LEU A 137 -3.24 6.99 12.61
N ARG A 138 -2.01 6.59 12.98
CA ARG A 138 -1.80 5.43 13.87
C ARG A 138 -2.44 5.65 15.24
N PHE A 139 -2.27 6.83 15.83
CA PHE A 139 -2.88 7.15 17.12
C PHE A 139 -4.41 7.08 17.05
N CYS A 140 -5.03 7.59 15.98
CA CYS A 140 -6.48 7.47 15.76
C CYS A 140 -6.92 6.00 15.71
N ALA A 141 -6.15 5.13 15.05
CA ALA A 141 -6.43 3.69 15.01
C ALA A 141 -6.34 3.02 16.39
N VAL A 142 -5.33 3.38 17.20
CA VAL A 142 -5.20 2.88 18.57
C VAL A 142 -6.40 3.30 19.42
N LYS A 143 -6.80 4.58 19.34
CA LYS A 143 -7.97 5.08 20.07
C LYS A 143 -9.29 4.47 19.62
N LEU A 144 -9.39 4.16 18.33
CA LEU A 144 -10.54 3.44 17.78
C LEU A 144 -10.60 2.00 18.32
N ALA A 145 -9.45 1.33 18.46
CA ALA A 145 -9.35 -0.02 19.04
C ALA A 145 -9.64 -0.05 20.55
N ASP A 146 -9.21 0.97 21.30
CA ASP A 146 -9.43 1.09 22.74
C ASP A 146 -10.92 1.31 23.11
N GLY A 147 -11.82 1.35 22.14
CA GLY A 147 -13.23 1.63 22.37
C GLY A 147 -13.50 3.11 22.60
N GLY A 148 -12.71 4.03 22.03
CA GLY A 148 -12.92 5.48 22.07
C GLY A 148 -14.25 5.99 21.46
N LEU A 149 -15.18 5.08 21.19
CA LEU A 149 -16.55 5.28 20.75
C LEU A 149 -17.56 4.89 21.85
N VAL A 150 -17.21 5.03 23.14
CA VAL A 150 -18.20 4.90 24.23
C VAL A 150 -19.29 5.95 24.01
N CYS A 151 -20.35 5.56 23.30
CA CYS A 151 -21.61 6.27 23.25
C CYS A 151 -22.14 6.35 24.68
N TYR A 152 -22.59 7.53 25.07
CA TYR A 152 -23.37 7.72 26.29
C TYR A 152 -24.56 6.76 26.23
N GLU A 153 -24.51 5.67 27.02
CA GLU A 153 -25.75 5.01 27.40
C GLU A 153 -26.62 6.11 27.99
N THR A 154 -27.75 6.35 27.35
CA THR A 154 -28.79 7.22 27.88
C THR A 154 -29.04 6.72 29.29
N SER A 155 -28.80 7.58 30.27
CA SER A 155 -29.20 7.42 31.66
C SER A 155 -30.66 6.95 31.69
N LYS A 156 -30.87 5.64 31.77
CA LYS A 156 -32.14 5.07 32.15
C LYS A 156 -32.14 5.08 33.66
N ASP A 157 -32.99 5.95 34.17
CA ASP A 157 -33.46 6.02 35.55
C ASP A 157 -33.33 4.67 36.27
N ASP A 158 -32.49 4.67 37.30
CA ASP A 158 -32.81 3.96 38.54
C ASP A 158 -34.20 4.44 38.97
N ASN A 159 -35.24 3.62 38.75
CA ASN A 159 -36.42 3.45 39.60
C ASN A 159 -37.52 2.67 38.85
N LEU A 160 -37.66 1.38 39.15
CA LEU A 160 -38.88 0.76 39.71
C LEU A 160 -38.83 -0.77 39.54
N SER A 161 -38.78 -1.42 40.69
CA SER A 161 -38.93 -2.86 40.93
C SER A 161 -40.34 -3.38 40.65
N ALA A 162 -40.48 -4.48 39.88
CA ALA A 162 -41.48 -5.56 40.06
C ALA A 162 -41.21 -6.76 39.11
N PRO A 163 -41.66 -7.99 39.43
CA PRO A 163 -40.92 -9.23 39.13
C PRO A 163 -41.41 -10.06 37.92
N VAL A 164 -40.49 -10.94 37.51
CA VAL A 164 -40.54 -12.13 36.63
C VAL A 164 -41.92 -12.73 36.31
N VAL A 165 -42.20 -12.90 35.01
CA VAL A 165 -42.95 -14.05 34.45
C VAL A 165 -42.30 -14.49 33.13
N ASP A 166 -42.03 -15.80 33.02
CA ASP A 166 -41.51 -16.55 31.88
C ASP A 166 -42.22 -16.28 30.55
N GLY A 167 -41.48 -16.35 29.44
CA GLY A 167 -42.09 -16.51 28.11
C GLY A 167 -41.22 -16.16 26.91
N ASP A 168 -40.46 -17.17 26.46
CA ASP A 168 -40.19 -17.46 25.05
C ASP A 168 -39.09 -16.69 24.28
N ALA A 169 -38.40 -17.46 23.45
CA ALA A 169 -37.22 -17.10 22.70
C ALA A 169 -37.54 -16.10 21.58
N SER A 170 -36.82 -14.97 21.58
CA SER A 170 -36.59 -14.18 20.38
C SER A 170 -35.22 -13.52 20.51
N ASP A 171 -34.30 -14.01 19.69
CA ASP A 171 -32.94 -13.53 19.51
C ASP A 171 -32.98 -12.05 19.09
N GLY A 172 -32.88 -11.17 20.09
CA GLY A 172 -32.86 -9.73 19.92
C GLY A 172 -31.56 -9.30 19.26
N GLN A 173 -31.65 -8.93 17.99
CA GLN A 173 -30.58 -8.35 17.18
C GLN A 173 -29.83 -7.22 17.91
N THR A 174 -28.70 -7.53 18.53
CA THR A 174 -27.59 -6.61 18.79
C THR A 174 -26.75 -6.40 17.52
N PHE A 175 -27.39 -5.99 16.42
CA PHE A 175 -26.71 -5.84 15.11
C PHE A 175 -26.29 -4.41 14.79
N THR A 176 -26.80 -3.38 15.47
CA THR A 176 -26.56 -1.99 15.06
C THR A 176 -25.24 -1.42 15.58
N ASP A 177 -24.88 -1.69 16.85
CA ASP A 177 -23.75 -0.99 17.46
C ASP A 177 -22.38 -1.46 16.94
N LYS A 178 -22.25 -2.75 16.59
CA LYS A 178 -20.97 -3.29 16.07
C LYS A 178 -20.67 -2.86 14.64
N GLU A 179 -21.68 -2.55 13.83
CA GLU A 179 -21.51 -2.23 12.41
C GLU A 179 -21.10 -0.76 12.20
N ASP A 180 -21.57 0.13 13.09
CA ASP A 180 -21.19 1.56 13.08
C ASP A 180 -19.70 1.77 13.39
N HIS A 181 -19.11 0.97 14.29
CA HIS A 181 -17.68 1.04 14.63
C HIS A 181 -16.76 0.64 13.44
N VAL A 182 -17.26 -0.18 12.52
CA VAL A 182 -16.49 -0.66 11.35
C VAL A 182 -16.32 0.44 10.31
N SER A 183 -17.29 1.35 10.21
CA SER A 183 -17.29 2.46 9.24
C SER A 183 -16.10 3.42 9.41
N PHE A 184 -15.57 3.55 10.64
CA PHE A 184 -14.47 4.46 10.97
C PHE A 184 -13.10 3.97 10.49
N TRP A 185 -12.92 2.65 10.39
CA TRP A 185 -11.64 2.06 9.99
C TRP A 185 -11.34 2.31 8.50
N ILE A 186 -12.35 2.24 7.63
CA ILE A 186 -12.15 2.31 6.17
C ILE A 186 -11.52 3.63 5.71
N PRO A 187 -11.99 4.83 6.10
CA PRO A 187 -11.34 6.09 5.71
C PRO A 187 -9.87 6.16 6.12
N LEU A 188 -9.55 5.66 7.32
CA LEU A 188 -8.20 5.66 7.86
C LEU A 188 -7.29 4.71 7.09
N LEU A 189 -7.71 3.47 6.93
CA LEU A 189 -6.95 2.43 6.23
C LEU A 189 -6.78 2.76 4.74
N THR A 190 -7.84 3.22 4.08
CA THR A 190 -7.80 3.65 2.66
C THR A 190 -6.89 4.86 2.48
N GLY A 191 -6.92 5.81 3.42
CA GLY A 191 -6.03 6.96 3.44
C GLY A 191 -4.55 6.55 3.48
N LEU A 192 -4.18 5.65 4.40
CA LEU A 192 -2.81 5.13 4.50
C LEU A 192 -2.41 4.30 3.26
N SER A 193 -3.32 3.47 2.74
CA SER A 193 -3.11 2.68 1.53
C SER A 193 -2.73 3.56 0.33
N ARG A 194 -3.41 4.70 0.13
CA ARG A 194 -3.09 5.66 -0.94
C ARG A 194 -1.69 6.28 -0.78
N LEU A 195 -1.21 6.46 0.45
CA LEU A 195 0.11 7.04 0.72
C LEU A 195 1.27 6.10 0.40
N THR A 196 1.01 4.80 0.20
CA THR A 196 2.01 3.84 -0.30
C THR A 196 2.47 4.16 -1.73
N SER A 197 1.74 5.05 -2.43
CA SER A 197 2.07 5.56 -3.76
C SER A 197 2.68 6.98 -3.77
N ASP A 198 3.02 7.55 -2.61
CA ASP A 198 3.61 8.89 -2.52
C ASP A 198 4.98 8.95 -3.24
N PRO A 199 5.36 10.05 -3.91
CA PRO A 199 6.69 10.16 -4.55
C PRO A 199 7.86 10.08 -3.56
N ARG A 200 7.65 10.41 -2.27
CA ARG A 200 8.69 10.45 -1.24
C ARG A 200 8.85 9.08 -0.57
N SER A 201 10.03 8.48 -0.69
CA SER A 201 10.31 7.13 -0.16
C SER A 201 10.02 6.98 1.34
N ALA A 202 10.40 7.96 2.16
CA ALA A 202 10.15 7.94 3.60
C ALA A 202 8.64 7.86 3.94
N ILE A 203 7.79 8.53 3.16
CA ILE A 203 6.34 8.56 3.39
C ILE A 203 5.69 7.28 2.89
N ARG A 204 6.12 6.74 1.75
CA ARG A 204 5.66 5.41 1.30
C ARG A 204 5.95 4.34 2.34
N LYS A 205 7.19 4.26 2.81
CA LYS A 205 7.62 3.27 3.81
C LYS A 205 6.87 3.47 5.13
N GLY A 206 6.81 4.70 5.63
CA GLY A 206 6.08 5.01 6.86
C GLY A 206 4.59 4.68 6.78
N ALA A 207 3.93 4.97 5.65
CA ALA A 207 2.52 4.63 5.46
C ALA A 207 2.29 3.12 5.36
N LEU A 208 3.16 2.40 4.66
CA LEU A 208 3.10 0.95 4.52
C LEU A 208 3.27 0.26 5.89
N GLU A 209 4.31 0.61 6.63
CA GLU A 209 4.57 0.06 7.97
C GLU A 209 3.42 0.38 8.93
N VAL A 210 2.96 1.63 8.98
CA VAL A 210 1.86 2.02 9.87
C VAL A 210 0.57 1.29 9.50
N LEU A 211 0.23 1.19 8.22
CA LEU A 211 -0.96 0.46 7.77
C LEU A 211 -0.92 -1.01 8.22
N PHE A 212 0.16 -1.71 7.89
CA PHE A 212 0.26 -3.14 8.22
C PHE A 212 0.40 -3.39 9.73
N ASN A 213 1.04 -2.49 10.47
CA ASN A 213 1.05 -2.55 11.93
C ASN A 213 -0.36 -2.38 12.51
N ILE A 214 -1.17 -1.43 12.02
CA ILE A 214 -2.57 -1.29 12.47
C ILE A 214 -3.36 -2.57 12.21
N LEU A 215 -3.23 -3.14 11.01
CA LEU A 215 -3.91 -4.39 10.64
C LEU A 215 -3.45 -5.57 11.50
N LYS A 216 -2.16 -5.62 11.86
CA LYS A 216 -1.59 -6.66 12.71
C LYS A 216 -2.02 -6.52 14.17
N ASP A 217 -1.92 -5.32 14.72
CA ASP A 217 -2.16 -5.01 16.12
C ASP A 217 -3.66 -5.11 16.46
N HIS A 218 -4.54 -4.66 15.55
CA HIS A 218 -5.98 -4.51 15.82
C HIS A 218 -6.87 -5.41 14.96
N GLY A 219 -6.30 -6.22 14.07
CA GLY A 219 -7.06 -7.08 13.16
C GLY A 219 -7.91 -8.17 13.82
N HIS A 220 -7.67 -8.47 15.10
CA HIS A 220 -8.50 -9.37 15.90
C HIS A 220 -9.89 -8.78 16.22
N LEU A 221 -10.05 -7.46 16.09
CA LEU A 221 -11.34 -6.76 16.26
C LEU A 221 -12.22 -6.85 15.00
N TYR A 222 -11.66 -7.29 13.88
CA TYR A 222 -12.32 -7.26 12.57
C TYR A 222 -13.14 -8.52 12.33
N SER A 223 -14.38 -8.33 11.86
CA SER A 223 -15.22 -9.44 11.41
C SER A 223 -14.70 -10.04 10.10
N TYR A 224 -15.09 -11.28 9.81
CA TYR A 224 -14.73 -11.94 8.55
C TYR A 224 -15.16 -11.15 7.29
N PRO A 225 -16.40 -10.62 7.18
CA PRO A 225 -16.78 -9.76 6.06
C PRO A 225 -15.96 -8.48 5.98
N PHE A 226 -15.62 -7.89 7.13
CA PHE A 226 -14.80 -6.68 7.16
C PHE A 226 -13.38 -6.93 6.66
N TRP A 227 -12.74 -8.04 7.07
CA TRP A 227 -11.46 -8.46 6.52
C TRP A 227 -11.49 -8.60 4.99
N THR A 228 -12.56 -9.17 4.45
CA THR A 228 -12.75 -9.27 2.99
C THR A 228 -12.79 -7.87 2.34
N SER A 229 -13.49 -6.91 2.95
CA SER A 229 -13.50 -5.51 2.49
C SER A 229 -12.11 -4.87 2.59
N VAL A 230 -11.37 -5.08 3.69
CA VAL A 230 -10.00 -4.56 3.86
C VAL A 230 -9.07 -5.11 2.78
N TYR A 231 -9.09 -6.40 2.49
CA TYR A 231 -8.25 -6.96 1.42
C TYR A 231 -8.56 -6.36 0.06
N ASN A 232 -9.85 -6.30 -0.30
CA ASN A 232 -10.28 -5.83 -1.63
C ASN A 232 -10.10 -4.31 -1.83
N SER A 233 -10.42 -3.51 -0.81
CA SER A 233 -10.47 -2.05 -0.92
C SER A 233 -9.20 -1.35 -0.43
N VAL A 234 -8.39 -2.01 0.40
CA VAL A 234 -7.20 -1.41 1.02
C VAL A 234 -5.92 -2.12 0.60
N ILE A 235 -5.82 -3.45 0.79
CA ILE A 235 -4.55 -4.18 0.63
C ILE A 235 -4.23 -4.43 -0.85
N PHE A 236 -5.10 -5.09 -1.61
CA PHE A 236 -4.83 -5.42 -3.02
C PHE A 236 -4.55 -4.18 -3.90
N PRO A 237 -5.26 -3.05 -3.76
CA PRO A 237 -4.97 -1.84 -4.53
C PRO A 237 -3.53 -1.31 -4.38
N ILE A 238 -2.90 -1.53 -3.21
CA ILE A 238 -1.49 -1.14 -2.96
C ILE A 238 -0.58 -1.78 -4.00
N PHE A 239 -0.80 -3.06 -4.31
CA PHE A 239 0.02 -3.84 -5.23
C PHE A 239 -0.42 -3.73 -6.70
N ASN A 240 -1.67 -3.36 -6.98
CA ASN A 240 -2.17 -3.13 -8.35
C ASN A 240 -1.66 -1.81 -8.95
N SER A 241 -1.52 -0.75 -8.14
CA SER A 241 -0.97 0.55 -8.57
C SER A 241 0.44 0.46 -9.17
N VAL A 242 1.16 -0.59 -8.79
CA VAL A 242 2.54 -0.93 -9.20
C VAL A 242 2.56 -1.75 -10.50
N ARG A 243 1.41 -2.28 -10.94
CA ARG A 243 1.23 -3.10 -12.16
C ARG A 243 0.67 -2.30 -13.33
N ASP A 244 -0.42 -1.54 -13.14
CA ASP A 244 -1.13 -0.85 -14.24
C ASP A 244 -0.28 0.17 -15.00
N LYS A 245 0.65 0.85 -14.30
CA LYS A 245 1.55 1.84 -14.94
C LYS A 245 2.68 1.21 -15.77
N ARG A 246 2.88 -0.11 -15.68
CA ARG A 246 3.88 -0.83 -16.48
C ARG A 246 3.34 -1.30 -17.81
N GLU A 247 2.06 -1.68 -17.88
CA GLU A 247 1.42 -2.06 -19.16
C GLU A 247 1.28 -0.87 -20.10
N THR A 248 1.01 0.33 -19.58
CA THR A 248 0.90 1.55 -20.39
C THR A 248 2.21 2.04 -21.00
N GLN A 249 3.37 1.56 -20.52
CA GLN A 249 4.68 1.94 -21.08
C GLN A 249 5.11 1.05 -22.25
N ILE A 250 4.43 -0.06 -22.51
CA ILE A 250 4.82 -1.02 -23.55
C ILE A 250 4.27 -0.62 -24.94
N ASP A 251 3.18 0.17 -24.99
CA ASP A 251 2.52 0.54 -26.26
C ASP A 251 2.95 1.87 -26.87
N ASP A 252 3.72 2.71 -26.16
CA ASP A 252 4.07 4.05 -26.64
C ASP A 252 5.44 4.10 -27.35
N HIS A 253 5.56 3.31 -28.42
CA HIS A 253 6.72 3.33 -29.33
C HIS A 253 6.56 4.29 -30.52
N LEU A 254 5.59 5.22 -30.49
CA LEU A 254 5.33 6.15 -31.60
C LEU A 254 5.20 7.62 -31.13
N SER A 255 6.29 8.22 -30.62
CA SER A 255 6.58 9.67 -30.78
C SER A 255 7.90 10.10 -30.09
N PRO A 256 8.89 10.70 -30.79
CA PRO A 256 10.19 11.06 -30.21
C PRO A 256 10.29 12.55 -29.81
N ALA A 257 9.28 13.14 -29.18
CA ALA A 257 9.37 14.51 -28.67
C ALA A 257 8.84 14.55 -27.23
N TYR A 258 9.63 15.11 -26.31
CA TYR A 258 9.41 15.16 -24.85
C TYR A 258 9.87 13.91 -24.06
N ARG A 259 11.16 13.57 -24.18
CA ARG A 259 11.84 12.87 -23.08
C ARG A 259 11.96 13.81 -21.88
N SER A 260 11.03 13.71 -20.94
CA SER A 260 11.32 14.12 -19.56
C SER A 260 12.18 13.03 -18.93
N ALA A 261 13.28 13.43 -18.29
CA ALA A 261 14.20 12.53 -17.61
C ALA A 261 13.53 11.98 -16.33
N HIS A 262 12.80 10.87 -16.45
CA HIS A 262 12.39 10.08 -15.29
C HIS A 262 13.07 8.70 -15.37
N PRO A 263 13.87 8.31 -14.35
CA PRO A 263 14.51 7.01 -14.31
C PRO A 263 13.50 5.91 -13.97
N ASP A 264 13.54 4.82 -14.74
CA ASP A 264 13.02 3.47 -14.50
C ASP A 264 11.66 3.29 -13.80
N GLY A 265 10.61 3.08 -14.61
CA GLY A 265 9.76 1.87 -14.68
C GLY A 265 9.07 1.24 -13.45
N SER A 266 9.42 1.56 -12.20
CA SER A 266 8.72 1.06 -11.01
C SER A 266 8.68 2.13 -9.92
N MET A 267 7.45 2.52 -9.53
CA MET A 267 7.21 3.52 -8.47
C MET A 267 7.85 3.13 -7.12
N TRP A 268 8.09 1.85 -6.88
CA TRP A 268 8.77 1.35 -5.69
C TRP A 268 10.21 0.95 -6.02
N ASP A 269 11.13 1.34 -5.13
CA ASP A 269 12.47 0.80 -5.10
C ASP A 269 12.45 -0.68 -4.62
N SER A 270 13.57 -1.38 -4.80
CA SER A 270 13.69 -2.79 -4.41
C SER A 270 13.39 -2.99 -2.93
N GLU A 271 13.80 -2.06 -2.07
CA GLU A 271 13.63 -2.14 -0.62
C GLU A 271 12.15 -2.02 -0.21
N THR A 272 11.43 -1.04 -0.77
CA THR A 272 9.98 -0.85 -0.55
C THR A 272 9.21 -2.09 -1.01
N SER A 273 9.61 -2.67 -2.15
CA SER A 273 9.01 -3.91 -2.66
C SER A 273 9.20 -5.07 -1.68
N THR A 274 10.41 -5.21 -1.10
CA THR A 274 10.72 -6.24 -0.10
C THR A 274 9.89 -6.08 1.17
N VAL A 275 9.83 -4.86 1.72
CA VAL A 275 9.01 -4.58 2.92
C VAL A 275 7.53 -4.86 2.64
N ALA A 276 7.00 -4.45 1.49
CA ALA A 276 5.59 -4.65 1.16
C ALA A 276 5.22 -6.13 1.02
N ALA A 277 6.07 -6.92 0.36
CA ALA A 277 5.86 -8.36 0.24
C ALA A 277 5.92 -9.07 1.60
N GLN A 278 6.89 -8.70 2.45
CA GLN A 278 7.01 -9.24 3.80
C GLN A 278 5.77 -8.93 4.64
N CYS A 279 5.35 -7.67 4.68
CA CYS A 279 4.16 -7.25 5.43
C CYS A 279 2.89 -7.98 4.96
N LEU A 280 2.75 -8.23 3.66
CA LEU A 280 1.62 -8.99 3.11
C LEU A 280 1.62 -10.44 3.60
N VAL A 281 2.77 -11.12 3.51
CA VAL A 281 2.91 -12.52 3.96
C VAL A 281 2.67 -12.61 5.45
N ASP A 282 3.34 -11.78 6.25
CA ASP A 282 3.21 -11.80 7.71
C ASP A 282 1.75 -11.57 8.13
N LEU A 283 1.06 -10.60 7.52
CA LEU A 283 -0.35 -10.34 7.82
C LEU A 283 -1.24 -11.54 7.48
N PHE A 284 -1.03 -12.13 6.30
CA PHE A 284 -1.81 -13.27 5.84
C PHE A 284 -1.58 -14.52 6.70
N VAL A 285 -0.33 -14.80 7.09
CA VAL A 285 0.03 -15.90 7.99
C VAL A 285 -0.62 -15.72 9.35
N ASN A 286 -0.54 -14.50 9.92
CA ASN A 286 -1.10 -14.19 11.24
C ASN A 286 -2.61 -14.39 11.32
N PHE A 287 -3.35 -14.01 10.26
CA PHE A 287 -4.81 -14.12 10.23
C PHE A 287 -5.33 -15.25 9.34
N PHE A 288 -4.50 -16.23 8.97
CA PHE A 288 -4.80 -17.23 7.92
C PHE A 288 -6.18 -17.87 8.06
N ASN A 289 -6.60 -18.24 9.27
CA ASN A 289 -7.90 -18.89 9.48
C ASN A 289 -9.10 -17.99 9.12
N VAL A 290 -8.96 -16.68 9.28
CA VAL A 290 -10.01 -15.69 8.98
C VAL A 290 -9.91 -15.23 7.53
N VAL A 291 -8.70 -15.06 6.99
CA VAL A 291 -8.49 -14.48 5.65
C VAL A 291 -8.20 -15.52 4.57
N ARG A 292 -8.40 -16.82 4.87
CA ARG A 292 -8.10 -17.95 3.97
C ARG A 292 -8.66 -17.77 2.56
N SER A 293 -9.87 -17.21 2.43
CA SER A 293 -10.52 -16.92 1.15
C SER A 293 -9.75 -15.95 0.25
N GLN A 294 -8.81 -15.19 0.81
CA GLN A 294 -7.97 -14.22 0.09
C GLN A 294 -6.69 -14.82 -0.48
N LEU A 295 -6.43 -16.13 -0.25
CA LEU A 295 -5.18 -16.80 -0.65
C LEU A 295 -4.84 -16.59 -2.13
N ARG A 296 -5.81 -16.74 -3.04
CA ARG A 296 -5.63 -16.56 -4.48
C ARG A 296 -5.12 -15.16 -4.83
N GLY A 297 -5.66 -14.14 -4.16
CA GLY A 297 -5.22 -12.75 -4.35
C GLY A 297 -3.78 -12.54 -3.87
N VAL A 298 -3.42 -13.09 -2.71
CA VAL A 298 -2.05 -13.03 -2.17
C VAL A 298 -1.07 -13.73 -3.09
N ILE A 299 -1.37 -14.95 -3.54
CA ILE A 299 -0.53 -15.70 -4.49
C ILE A 299 -0.36 -14.90 -5.79
N SER A 300 -1.44 -14.35 -6.34
CA SER A 300 -1.39 -13.53 -7.55
C SER A 300 -0.44 -12.34 -7.37
N ILE A 301 -0.45 -11.69 -6.20
CA ILE A 301 0.47 -10.60 -5.87
C ILE A 301 1.92 -11.07 -5.88
N LEU A 302 2.24 -12.12 -5.13
CA LEU A 302 3.60 -12.67 -5.03
C LEU A 302 4.13 -13.16 -6.38
N VAL A 303 3.30 -13.85 -7.15
CA VAL A 303 3.66 -14.33 -8.49
C VAL A 303 3.91 -13.17 -9.45
N GLY A 304 3.16 -12.07 -9.39
CA GLY A 304 3.47 -10.92 -10.24
C GLY A 304 4.74 -10.16 -9.82
N PHE A 305 5.19 -10.27 -8.56
CA PHE A 305 6.55 -9.88 -8.19
C PHE A 305 7.57 -10.74 -8.95
N ILE A 306 7.40 -12.07 -8.94
CA ILE A 306 8.28 -13.02 -9.66
C ILE A 306 8.31 -12.74 -11.17
N LYS A 307 7.17 -12.43 -11.78
CA LYS A 307 7.05 -12.12 -13.21
C LYS A 307 7.73 -10.80 -13.62
N SER A 308 8.02 -9.91 -12.67
CA SER A 308 8.54 -8.58 -13.00
C SER A 308 10.00 -8.63 -13.50
N SER A 309 10.31 -7.86 -14.55
CA SER A 309 11.57 -7.91 -15.28
C SER A 309 12.77 -7.23 -14.61
N GLY A 310 12.75 -7.04 -13.28
CA GLY A 310 13.84 -6.44 -12.50
C GLY A 310 14.42 -7.42 -11.47
N GLN A 311 15.74 -7.45 -11.31
CA GLN A 311 16.46 -8.37 -10.41
C GLN A 311 15.98 -8.28 -8.94
N GLY A 312 15.55 -7.11 -8.47
CA GLY A 312 15.12 -6.89 -7.08
C GLY A 312 13.72 -7.44 -6.74
N PRO A 313 12.66 -6.97 -7.44
CA PRO A 313 11.30 -7.40 -7.12
C PRO A 313 11.01 -8.88 -7.43
N GLY A 314 11.67 -9.47 -8.44
CA GLY A 314 11.57 -10.91 -8.72
C GLY A 314 12.03 -11.78 -7.55
N ARG A 315 13.24 -11.52 -7.05
CA ARG A 315 13.80 -12.21 -5.87
C ARG A 315 12.96 -11.99 -4.62
N THR A 316 12.40 -10.79 -4.46
CA THR A 316 11.47 -10.50 -3.36
C THR A 316 10.25 -11.41 -3.40
N GLY A 317 9.63 -11.58 -4.58
CA GLY A 317 8.48 -12.47 -4.76
C GLY A 317 8.79 -13.93 -4.44
N GLU A 318 9.98 -14.40 -4.87
CA GLU A 318 10.47 -15.74 -4.53
C GLU A 318 10.60 -15.95 -3.01
N VAL A 319 11.35 -15.08 -2.33
CA VAL A 319 11.56 -15.18 -0.88
C VAL A 319 10.24 -15.14 -0.11
N ALA A 320 9.35 -14.21 -0.45
CA ALA A 320 8.06 -14.06 0.20
C ALA A 320 7.17 -15.29 -0.01
N LEU A 321 7.16 -15.89 -1.20
CA LEU A 321 6.39 -17.10 -1.46
C LEU A 321 6.96 -18.32 -0.73
N MET A 322 8.28 -18.45 -0.61
CA MET A 322 8.90 -19.51 0.20
C MET A 322 8.56 -19.38 1.67
N GLN A 323 8.54 -18.16 2.19
CA GLN A 323 8.10 -17.93 3.56
C GLN A 323 6.64 -18.33 3.75
N LEU A 324 5.74 -17.86 2.86
CA LEU A 324 4.32 -18.19 2.92
C LEU A 324 4.09 -19.71 2.94
N VAL A 325 4.76 -20.42 2.04
CA VAL A 325 4.66 -21.88 1.92
C VAL A 325 5.32 -22.59 3.11
N GLY A 326 6.44 -22.08 3.62
CA GLY A 326 7.10 -22.61 4.82
C GLY A 326 6.21 -22.50 6.06
N ASP A 327 5.56 -21.36 6.24
CA ASP A 327 4.74 -21.06 7.43
C ASP A 327 3.35 -21.71 7.37
N LEU A 328 2.76 -21.86 6.18
CA LEU A 328 1.40 -22.36 6.01
C LEU A 328 1.30 -23.75 5.38
N GLY A 329 2.40 -24.33 4.88
CA GLY A 329 2.35 -25.54 4.05
C GLY A 329 1.60 -26.72 4.65
N GLY A 330 1.70 -26.93 5.97
CA GLY A 330 0.98 -28.00 6.67
C GLY A 330 -0.51 -27.71 6.93
N ARG A 331 -0.97 -26.48 6.66
CA ARG A 331 -2.35 -26.01 6.87
C ARG A 331 -3.12 -25.80 5.56
N LEU A 332 -2.42 -25.83 4.43
CA LEU A 332 -3.00 -25.68 3.09
C LEU A 332 -3.71 -26.96 2.65
N SER A 333 -4.84 -26.82 1.97
CA SER A 333 -5.54 -27.93 1.33
C SER A 333 -4.91 -28.30 -0.02
N GLU A 334 -5.26 -29.47 -0.54
CA GLU A 334 -4.86 -29.90 -1.90
C GLU A 334 -5.27 -28.90 -2.98
N GLU A 335 -6.47 -28.31 -2.87
CA GLU A 335 -6.96 -27.29 -3.81
C GLU A 335 -6.11 -26.00 -3.74
N GLU A 336 -5.76 -25.58 -2.52
CA GLU A 336 -4.94 -24.38 -2.29
C GLU A 336 -3.49 -24.57 -2.78
N TRP A 337 -2.93 -25.76 -2.58
CA TRP A 337 -1.66 -26.15 -3.20
C TRP A 337 -1.74 -26.14 -4.72
N GLY A 338 -2.86 -26.65 -5.28
CA GLY A 338 -3.16 -26.58 -6.70
C GLY A 338 -3.12 -25.15 -7.25
N ASP A 339 -3.76 -24.20 -6.54
CA ASP A 339 -3.76 -22.78 -6.91
C ASP A 339 -2.34 -22.17 -6.91
N ILE A 340 -1.51 -22.49 -5.91
CA ILE A 340 -0.10 -22.05 -5.84
C ILE A 340 0.70 -22.57 -7.04
N PHE A 341 0.61 -23.88 -7.32
CA PHE A 341 1.35 -24.49 -8.42
C PHE A 341 0.90 -24.00 -9.78
N LEU A 342 -0.41 -23.77 -9.97
CA LEU A 342 -0.95 -23.22 -11.21
C LEU A 342 -0.39 -21.81 -11.46
N ALA A 343 -0.41 -20.95 -10.44
CA ALA A 343 0.10 -19.59 -10.56
C ALA A 343 1.62 -19.56 -10.85
N LEU A 344 2.40 -20.45 -10.21
CA LEU A 344 3.83 -20.62 -10.50
C LEU A 344 4.09 -21.11 -11.93
N LYS A 345 3.30 -22.08 -12.41
CA LYS A 345 3.39 -22.57 -13.79
C LYS A 345 3.15 -21.43 -14.78
N GLU A 346 2.12 -20.63 -14.56
CA GLU A 346 1.83 -19.46 -15.40
C GLU A 346 2.97 -18.43 -15.37
N ALA A 347 3.59 -18.22 -14.20
CA ALA A 347 4.79 -17.38 -14.06
C ALA A 347 5.95 -17.87 -14.93
N ALA A 348 6.28 -19.16 -14.81
CA ALA A 348 7.35 -19.78 -15.59
C ALA A 348 7.08 -19.70 -17.10
N VAL A 349 5.85 -19.94 -17.53
CA VAL A 349 5.46 -19.83 -18.95
C VAL A 349 5.56 -18.39 -19.44
N SER A 350 5.09 -17.41 -18.67
CA SER A 350 5.11 -16.00 -19.07
C SER A 350 6.51 -15.38 -19.16
N THR A 351 7.47 -15.91 -18.40
CA THR A 351 8.87 -15.46 -18.43
C THR A 351 9.67 -16.10 -19.57
N MET A 352 9.19 -17.22 -20.13
CA MET A 352 9.86 -18.02 -21.17
C MET A 352 10.11 -17.28 -22.51
N PRO A 353 9.16 -16.51 -23.10
CA PRO A 353 9.38 -15.86 -24.39
C PRO A 353 10.48 -14.79 -24.34
N GLY A 354 10.61 -14.08 -23.21
CA GLY A 354 11.67 -13.10 -22.99
C GLY A 354 13.06 -13.74 -22.95
N ILE A 355 13.15 -14.96 -22.45
CA ILE A 355 14.39 -15.75 -22.43
C ILE A 355 14.71 -16.28 -23.82
N LEU A 356 13.71 -16.79 -24.56
CA LEU A 356 13.93 -17.27 -25.92
C LEU A 356 14.40 -16.14 -26.85
N LYS A 357 13.86 -14.92 -26.68
CA LYS A 357 14.33 -13.73 -27.39
C LYS A 357 15.78 -13.39 -27.02
N LEU A 358 16.14 -13.49 -25.74
CA LEU A 358 17.50 -13.28 -25.26
C LEU A 358 18.50 -14.28 -25.84
N VAL A 359 18.14 -15.58 -25.82
CA VAL A 359 18.96 -16.67 -26.38
C VAL A 359 19.21 -16.42 -27.87
N ARG A 360 18.17 -16.08 -28.64
CA ARG A 360 18.34 -15.71 -30.05
C ARG A 360 19.21 -14.47 -30.27
N THR A 361 19.26 -13.56 -29.29
CA THR A 361 20.12 -12.38 -29.36
C THR A 361 21.58 -12.76 -29.06
N MET A 362 21.83 -13.79 -28.24
CA MET A 362 23.17 -14.37 -28.06
C MET A 362 23.66 -15.08 -29.32
N ASP A 363 22.80 -15.86 -29.98
CA ASP A 363 23.13 -16.57 -31.20
C ASP A 363 23.52 -15.62 -32.35
N SER A 364 23.13 -14.34 -32.25
CA SER A 364 23.48 -13.29 -33.21
C SER A 364 24.75 -12.49 -32.89
N ILE A 365 25.41 -12.75 -31.75
CA ILE A 365 26.68 -12.10 -31.39
C ILE A 365 27.82 -13.00 -31.92
N GLU A 366 28.42 -12.62 -33.05
CA GLU A 366 29.66 -13.23 -33.53
C GLU A 366 30.80 -12.85 -32.59
N MET A 367 31.33 -13.82 -31.84
CA MET A 367 32.56 -13.66 -31.09
C MET A 367 33.76 -13.77 -32.05
N PRO A 368 34.70 -12.81 -32.07
CA PRO A 368 35.93 -12.98 -32.84
C PRO A 368 36.71 -14.19 -32.33
N ASP A 369 36.99 -15.13 -33.23
CA ASP A 369 37.70 -16.37 -32.95
C ASP A 369 39.14 -16.07 -32.52
N VAL A 370 39.43 -16.07 -31.22
CA VAL A 370 40.80 -15.94 -30.70
C VAL A 370 41.45 -17.33 -30.70
N ALA A 371 41.71 -17.85 -31.90
CA ALA A 371 42.59 -18.99 -32.07
C ALA A 371 43.14 -19.06 -33.51
N GLN A 372 44.25 -18.37 -33.79
CA GLN A 372 45.37 -18.98 -34.51
C GLN A 372 46.68 -18.19 -34.43
N SER A 373 47.75 -18.98 -34.49
CA SER A 373 49.11 -18.81 -34.03
C SER A 373 50.00 -17.88 -34.86
N TYR A 374 51.04 -17.35 -34.18
CA TYR A 374 52.34 -16.94 -34.70
C TYR A 374 52.73 -17.54 -36.06
N ASN A 375 52.92 -16.69 -37.07
CA ASN A 375 54.11 -16.69 -37.92
C ASN A 375 54.27 -15.36 -38.67
N ASP A 376 55.53 -15.02 -38.89
CA ASP A 376 56.11 -13.71 -39.16
C ASP A 376 55.88 -13.09 -40.56
N LEU A 377 55.93 -11.76 -40.55
CA LEU A 377 56.52 -10.81 -41.50
C LEU A 377 55.76 -10.36 -42.78
N GLU A 378 55.49 -9.04 -42.75
CA GLU A 378 55.65 -8.02 -43.80
C GLU A 378 54.42 -7.32 -44.43
N ILE A 379 54.47 -5.98 -44.30
CA ILE A 379 53.92 -4.90 -45.16
C ILE A 379 52.53 -4.31 -44.80
N LEU A 380 52.59 -3.09 -44.21
CA LEU A 380 51.84 -1.84 -44.47
C LEU A 380 50.38 -1.99 -44.99
N SER A 381 49.33 -1.37 -44.46
CA SER A 381 49.19 0.01 -43.97
C SER A 381 47.74 0.25 -43.50
N GLY A 382 47.58 1.01 -42.41
CA GLY A 382 46.51 2.01 -42.23
C GLY A 382 45.06 1.54 -42.09
N GLN A 383 44.55 1.50 -40.85
CA GLN A 383 43.35 2.23 -40.42
C GLN A 383 43.14 2.06 -38.91
N GLY A 384 43.21 3.17 -38.17
CA GLY A 384 43.01 3.21 -36.73
C GLY A 384 41.54 2.98 -36.36
N LEU A 385 41.30 1.77 -35.83
CA LEU A 385 40.46 1.42 -34.69
C LEU A 385 39.36 2.42 -34.28
N THR A 386 38.13 2.09 -34.67
CA THR A 386 36.86 2.49 -34.01
C THR A 386 36.16 1.24 -33.45
N ASN A 387 36.89 0.33 -32.80
CA ASN A 387 36.34 -0.94 -32.28
C ASN A 387 36.10 -0.96 -30.76
N GLY A 388 36.35 0.14 -30.04
CA GLY A 388 36.19 0.18 -28.58
C GLY A 388 34.74 0.14 -28.09
N ASP A 389 33.81 0.79 -28.81
CA ASP A 389 32.41 0.89 -28.37
C ASP A 389 31.62 -0.40 -28.62
N SER A 390 31.92 -1.13 -29.69
CA SER A 390 31.19 -2.36 -30.06
C SER A 390 31.53 -3.56 -29.17
N GLU A 391 32.77 -3.68 -28.70
CA GLU A 391 33.16 -4.77 -27.79
C GLU A 391 32.60 -4.55 -26.38
N ASP A 392 32.55 -3.31 -25.91
CA ASP A 392 31.98 -2.96 -24.60
C ASP A 392 30.45 -3.12 -24.61
N ASP A 393 29.78 -2.74 -25.71
CA ASP A 393 28.35 -2.99 -25.94
C ASP A 393 28.03 -4.49 -25.99
N ASN A 394 28.88 -5.31 -26.63
CA ASN A 394 28.74 -6.76 -26.68
C ASN A 394 28.96 -7.40 -25.30
N LEU A 395 29.95 -6.92 -24.53
CA LEU A 395 30.21 -7.39 -23.17
C LEU A 395 29.09 -7.02 -22.21
N GLN A 396 28.53 -5.80 -22.32
CA GLN A 396 27.38 -5.35 -21.55
C GLN A 396 26.12 -6.14 -21.90
N THR A 397 25.92 -6.46 -23.19
CA THR A 397 24.83 -7.31 -23.67
C THR A 397 24.98 -8.75 -23.16
N ALA A 398 26.18 -9.32 -23.22
CA ALA A 398 26.48 -10.65 -22.66
C ALA A 398 26.28 -10.70 -21.14
N ALA A 399 26.74 -9.68 -20.40
CA ALA A 399 26.54 -9.57 -18.96
C ALA A 399 25.07 -9.45 -18.58
N TYR A 400 24.29 -8.66 -19.32
CA TYR A 400 22.85 -8.54 -19.16
C TYR A 400 22.13 -9.88 -19.43
N VAL A 401 22.56 -10.58 -20.47
CA VAL A 401 22.03 -11.89 -20.84
C VAL A 401 22.30 -12.94 -19.77
N VAL A 402 23.55 -13.07 -19.32
CA VAL A 402 23.96 -14.00 -18.26
C VAL A 402 23.21 -13.70 -16.97
N SER A 403 23.06 -12.43 -16.61
CA SER A 403 22.27 -11.98 -15.46
C SER A 403 20.82 -12.46 -15.53
N ARG A 404 20.20 -12.43 -16.72
CA ARG A 404 18.80 -12.82 -16.93
C ARG A 404 18.61 -14.34 -17.04
N MET A 405 19.57 -15.07 -17.63
CA MET A 405 19.61 -16.55 -17.59
C MET A 405 19.77 -17.06 -16.17
N ARG A 406 20.62 -16.42 -15.36
CA ARG A 406 20.79 -16.73 -13.93
C ARG A 406 19.48 -16.56 -13.17
N SER A 407 18.71 -15.50 -13.41
CA SER A 407 17.37 -15.31 -12.82
C SER A 407 16.38 -16.40 -13.24
N HIS A 408 16.43 -16.87 -14.49
CA HIS A 408 15.58 -17.97 -14.93
C HIS A 408 15.95 -19.31 -14.27
N ILE A 409 17.22 -19.66 -14.25
CA ILE A 409 17.69 -20.88 -13.57
C ILE A 409 17.33 -20.82 -12.08
N ALA A 410 17.46 -19.66 -11.45
CA ALA A 410 17.01 -19.43 -10.08
C ALA A 410 15.49 -19.67 -9.93
N ALA A 411 14.67 -19.12 -10.81
CA ALA A 411 13.22 -19.36 -10.80
C ALA A 411 12.85 -20.84 -11.02
N GLN A 412 13.59 -21.57 -11.87
CA GLN A 412 13.37 -23.00 -12.09
C GLN A 412 13.77 -23.84 -10.86
N LEU A 413 14.95 -23.55 -10.28
CA LEU A 413 15.39 -24.17 -9.03
C LEU A 413 14.43 -23.86 -7.89
N PHE A 414 13.87 -22.66 -7.86
CA PHE A 414 12.88 -22.22 -6.91
C PHE A 414 11.59 -23.04 -7.00
N ILE A 415 11.06 -23.25 -8.21
CA ILE A 415 9.88 -24.11 -8.43
C ILE A 415 10.14 -25.54 -7.94
N ILE A 416 11.34 -26.06 -8.18
CA ILE A 416 11.77 -27.38 -7.68
C ILE A 416 11.87 -27.38 -6.15
N GLN A 417 12.37 -26.30 -5.55
CA GLN A 417 12.52 -26.16 -4.11
C GLN A 417 11.17 -26.05 -3.39
N VAL A 418 10.23 -25.26 -3.91
CA VAL A 418 8.83 -25.20 -3.42
C VAL A 418 8.19 -26.59 -3.46
N ARG A 419 8.42 -27.36 -4.53
CA ARG A 419 7.95 -28.75 -4.63
C ARG A 419 8.64 -29.68 -3.63
N SER A 420 9.95 -29.56 -3.44
CA SER A 420 10.66 -30.35 -2.44
C SER A 420 10.10 -30.07 -1.04
N LEU A 421 9.82 -28.80 -0.75
CA LEU A 421 9.23 -28.36 0.50
C LEU A 421 7.80 -28.92 0.66
N SER A 422 6.96 -28.85 -0.38
CA SER A 422 5.61 -29.43 -0.36
C SER A 422 5.63 -30.95 -0.15
N LEU A 423 6.55 -31.66 -0.82
CA LEU A 423 6.71 -33.11 -0.70
C LEU A 423 7.22 -33.52 0.69
N SER A 424 8.01 -32.65 1.34
CA SER A 424 8.45 -32.84 2.72
C SER A 424 7.38 -32.51 3.76
N LEU A 425 6.46 -31.60 3.46
CA LEU A 425 5.40 -31.15 4.39
C LEU A 425 4.09 -31.96 4.28
N CYS A 426 3.77 -32.63 3.17
CA CYS A 426 2.61 -33.54 3.10
C CYS A 426 2.64 -34.55 1.92
N CYS A 427 2.07 -35.75 2.13
CA CYS A 427 1.91 -36.86 1.18
C CYS A 427 0.96 -36.57 0.00
N VAL A 428 1.29 -35.61 -0.85
CA VAL A 428 0.47 -35.29 -2.03
C VAL A 428 0.78 -36.24 -3.19
N CYS A 429 -0.02 -37.32 -3.33
CA CYS A 429 0.07 -38.25 -4.47
C CYS A 429 -0.64 -37.72 -5.74
N ALA A 430 -1.58 -36.78 -5.64
CA ALA A 430 -2.42 -36.36 -6.76
C ALA A 430 -1.82 -35.23 -7.63
N CYS A 431 -1.11 -34.25 -7.05
CA CYS A 431 -0.42 -33.21 -7.81
C CYS A 431 0.88 -33.68 -8.51
N GLN A 432 1.31 -34.93 -8.29
CA GLN A 432 2.54 -35.48 -8.87
C GLN A 432 2.51 -35.58 -10.40
N SER A 433 1.34 -35.84 -11.01
CA SER A 433 1.17 -36.07 -12.46
C SER A 433 1.21 -34.77 -13.28
N MET A 434 0.50 -33.73 -12.83
CA MET A 434 0.48 -32.41 -13.49
C MET A 434 1.85 -31.71 -13.45
N PHE A 435 2.62 -31.96 -12.39
CA PHE A 435 3.94 -31.36 -12.22
C PHE A 435 5.06 -32.15 -12.90
N LEU A 436 4.89 -33.47 -13.12
CA LEU A 436 5.78 -34.23 -14.01
C LEU A 436 5.72 -33.68 -15.44
N LEU A 437 4.54 -33.27 -15.90
CA LEU A 437 4.34 -32.60 -17.20
C LEU A 437 4.97 -31.20 -17.26
N VAL A 438 4.93 -30.43 -16.16
CA VAL A 438 5.62 -29.13 -16.07
C VAL A 438 7.14 -29.33 -16.05
N ILE A 439 7.66 -30.26 -15.25
CA ILE A 439 9.09 -30.61 -15.25
C ILE A 439 9.54 -31.18 -16.59
N LEU A 440 8.74 -32.02 -17.26
CA LEU A 440 9.05 -32.54 -18.61
C LEU A 440 9.05 -31.43 -19.66
N GLY A 441 8.11 -30.47 -19.59
CA GLY A 441 8.10 -29.29 -20.45
C GLY A 441 9.28 -28.34 -20.19
N LEU A 442 9.73 -28.24 -18.94
CA LEU A 442 10.88 -27.44 -18.52
C LEU A 442 12.22 -28.14 -18.78
N TYR A 443 12.28 -29.47 -18.70
CA TYR A 443 13.44 -30.26 -19.11
C TYR A 443 13.64 -30.19 -20.62
N ALA A 444 12.55 -30.19 -21.40
CA ALA A 444 12.60 -30.00 -22.84
C ALA A 444 13.16 -28.60 -23.22
N SER A 445 12.82 -27.55 -22.47
CA SER A 445 13.41 -26.21 -22.68
C SER A 445 14.85 -26.10 -22.18
N HIS A 446 15.21 -26.79 -21.10
CA HIS A 446 16.57 -26.84 -20.56
C HIS A 446 17.52 -27.70 -21.40
N TYR A 447 17.01 -28.70 -22.14
CA TYR A 447 17.79 -29.49 -23.11
C TYR A 447 18.18 -28.64 -24.33
N ASN A 448 17.23 -27.84 -24.84
CA ASN A 448 17.50 -26.87 -25.91
C ASN A 448 18.53 -25.79 -25.49
N CYS A 449 18.54 -25.35 -24.23
CA CYS A 449 19.57 -24.42 -23.73
C CYS A 449 20.93 -25.10 -23.50
N LYS A 450 20.97 -26.40 -23.15
CA LYS A 450 22.22 -27.14 -22.94
C LYS A 450 22.96 -27.42 -24.24
N GLU A 451 22.26 -27.68 -25.34
CA GLU A 451 22.89 -27.79 -26.67
C GLU A 451 23.55 -26.48 -27.08
N ILE A 452 22.90 -25.34 -26.83
CA ILE A 452 23.42 -24.01 -27.18
C ILE A 452 24.68 -23.67 -26.35
N LEU A 453 24.73 -24.04 -25.07
CA LEU A 453 25.89 -23.85 -24.18
C LEU A 453 27.02 -24.87 -24.35
N TYR A 454 26.81 -25.96 -25.09
CA TYR A 454 27.85 -26.93 -25.45
C TYR A 454 28.41 -26.71 -26.86
N LEU A 455 27.71 -25.89 -27.67
CA LEU A 455 28.07 -25.51 -29.04
C LEU A 455 28.64 -24.08 -29.16
N THR A 456 28.67 -23.33 -28.05
CA THR A 456 29.49 -22.12 -27.84
C THR A 456 30.69 -22.48 -26.98
#